data_AF-A0A440AXA1-F1
#
_entry.id   AF-A0A440AXA1-F1
#
_cell.length_a   1.000
_cell.length_b   1.000
_cell.length_c   1.000
_cell.angle_alpha   90.00
_cell.angle_beta   90.00
_cell.angle_gamma   90.00
#
_symmetry.space_group_name_H-M   'P 1'
#
loop_
_entity.id
_entity.type
_entity.pdbx_description
1 polymer ?
#
loop_
_entity_poly.entity_id
_entity_poly.type
_entity_poly.pdbx_seq_one_letter_code
_entity_poly.pdbx_strand_id
1 'polypeptide(L)'
;MIAVTPSSEAPMPAFLDFTAIEIATTSFLREAVIGFRDYARQSLRNVYPAVANLEPAVAEELDFFVRARGDAIWSCELGPGDAVISAWLVGELDPAQRSTFDAALEAGVITAPELAARFADQRIGPTAWNNRLSALATKGLLVERKQGKTKSFSPLLEIA
;
A
#
# COMPACT_ATOMS: atom_id res chain seq x y z
N MET A 1 12.29 23.71 -4.63
CA MET A 1 11.06 24.54 -4.52
C MET A 1 9.89 23.56 -4.50
N ILE A 2 9.25 23.36 -3.35
CA ILE A 2 8.12 22.40 -3.27
C ILE A 2 6.92 23.13 -3.87
N ALA A 3 6.47 22.68 -5.04
CA ALA A 3 5.20 23.13 -5.61
C ALA A 3 4.07 22.75 -4.64
N VAL A 4 3.05 23.60 -4.51
CA VAL A 4 1.86 23.32 -3.70
C VAL A 4 1.24 22.02 -4.21
N THR A 5 1.35 20.94 -3.43
CA THR A 5 0.61 19.72 -3.69
C THR A 5 -0.87 20.01 -3.36
N PRO A 6 -1.78 19.98 -4.33
CA PRO A 6 -3.19 20.22 -4.06
C PRO A 6 -3.69 19.15 -3.08
N SER A 7 -4.44 19.56 -2.07
CA SER A 7 -5.11 18.61 -1.18
C SER A 7 -6.18 17.87 -1.97
N SER A 8 -6.04 16.56 -2.14
CA SER A 8 -7.14 15.74 -2.67
C SER A 8 -8.15 15.47 -1.57
N GLU A 9 -9.44 15.58 -1.87
CA GLU A 9 -10.53 15.22 -0.95
C GLU A 9 -10.79 13.70 -0.92
N ALA A 10 -10.40 12.98 -1.97
CA ALA A 10 -10.54 11.54 -2.09
C ALA A 10 -9.19 10.82 -2.08
N PRO A 11 -9.09 9.62 -1.48
CA PRO A 11 -7.90 8.78 -1.58
C PRO A 11 -7.48 8.55 -3.03
N MET A 12 -6.21 8.80 -3.35
CA MET A 12 -5.64 8.61 -4.68
C MET A 12 -4.24 7.99 -4.62
N PRO A 13 -3.91 7.08 -5.54
CA PRO A 13 -2.53 6.64 -5.71
C PRO A 13 -1.68 7.79 -6.26
N ALA A 14 -0.43 7.87 -5.82
CA ALA A 14 0.59 8.73 -6.42
C ALA A 14 1.71 7.83 -6.95
N PHE A 15 1.80 7.73 -8.27
CA PHE A 15 2.76 6.85 -8.90
C PHE A 15 4.13 7.51 -8.98
N LEU A 16 5.12 6.85 -8.39
CA LEU A 16 6.54 7.12 -8.64
C LEU A 16 6.91 6.31 -9.88
N ASP A 17 6.91 6.93 -11.05
CA ASP A 17 7.22 6.28 -12.32
C ASP A 17 8.74 6.15 -12.52
N PHE A 18 9.23 4.92 -12.58
CA PHE A 18 10.63 4.55 -12.78
C PHE A 18 10.97 4.25 -14.23
N THR A 19 10.09 4.57 -15.18
CA THR A 19 10.40 4.49 -16.61
C THR A 19 11.73 5.18 -16.92
N ALA A 20 12.61 4.47 -17.63
CA ALA A 20 13.98 4.89 -17.97
C ALA A 20 14.96 5.03 -16.78
N ILE A 21 14.62 4.49 -15.60
CA ILE A 21 15.54 4.35 -14.47
C ILE A 21 16.08 2.92 -14.43
N GLU A 22 17.24 2.71 -15.05
CA GLU A 22 17.88 1.39 -15.14
C GLU A 22 18.57 0.97 -13.83
N ILE A 23 19.02 1.95 -13.04
CA ILE A 23 19.78 1.74 -11.80
C ILE A 23 19.31 2.73 -10.75
N ALA A 24 19.00 2.24 -9.56
CA ALA A 24 18.75 3.05 -8.38
C ALA A 24 19.45 2.44 -7.16
N THR A 25 20.18 3.26 -6.42
CA THR A 25 20.87 2.79 -5.21
C THR A 25 19.90 2.62 -4.06
N THR A 26 20.23 1.77 -3.09
CA THR A 26 19.46 1.60 -1.85
C THR A 26 19.20 2.94 -1.14
N SER A 27 20.17 3.86 -1.15
CA SER A 27 20.02 5.19 -0.53
C SER A 27 18.99 6.04 -1.27
N PHE A 28 18.97 6.00 -2.60
CA PHE A 28 17.94 6.68 -3.39
C PHE A 28 16.55 6.08 -3.10
N LEU A 29 16.41 4.76 -3.17
CA LEU A 29 15.13 4.07 -2.93
C LEU A 29 14.60 4.31 -1.52
N ARG A 30 15.48 4.33 -0.51
CA ARG A 30 15.09 4.65 0.86
C ARG A 30 14.49 6.05 0.98
N GLU A 31 15.13 7.07 0.43
CA GLU A 31 14.64 8.45 0.58
C GLU A 31 13.46 8.74 -0.37
N ALA A 32 13.59 8.38 -1.64
CA ALA A 32 12.63 8.73 -2.68
C ALA A 32 11.34 7.90 -2.62
N VAL A 33 11.43 6.60 -2.30
CA VAL A 33 10.26 5.71 -2.26
C VAL A 33 9.72 5.63 -0.84
N ILE A 34 10.52 5.12 0.10
CA ILE A 34 10.05 4.88 1.48
C ILE A 34 9.89 6.18 2.25
N GLY A 35 10.85 7.12 2.13
CA GLY A 35 10.76 8.43 2.76
C GLY A 35 9.54 9.22 2.27
N PHE A 36 9.27 9.21 0.95
CA PHE A 36 8.07 9.84 0.41
C PHE A 36 6.78 9.18 0.88
N ARG A 37 6.72 7.83 0.87
CA ARG A 37 5.58 7.09 1.42
C ARG A 37 5.31 7.50 2.86
N ASP A 38 6.32 7.45 3.73
CA ASP A 38 6.16 7.74 5.14
C ASP A 38 5.72 9.19 5.36
N TYR A 39 6.30 10.15 4.63
CA TYR A 39 5.87 11.54 4.62
C TYR A 39 4.41 11.70 4.18
N ALA A 40 4.03 11.10 3.05
CA ALA A 40 2.68 11.19 2.49
C ALA A 40 1.66 10.58 3.44
N ARG A 41 1.93 9.40 4.01
CA ARG A 41 1.02 8.75 4.95
C ARG A 41 0.85 9.51 6.26
N GLN A 42 1.84 10.31 6.67
CA GLN A 42 1.77 11.15 7.87
C GLN A 42 1.16 12.53 7.61
N SER A 43 1.42 13.13 6.45
CA SER A 43 1.15 14.55 6.17
C SER A 43 0.08 14.79 5.10
N LEU A 44 -0.12 13.84 4.20
CA LEU A 44 -1.01 13.93 3.04
C LEU A 44 -2.07 12.81 3.10
N ARG A 45 -3.10 13.01 3.94
CA ARG A 45 -4.10 11.99 4.31
C ARG A 45 -4.58 11.09 3.15
N ASN A 46 -4.81 11.70 2.00
CA ASN A 46 -5.41 11.06 0.82
C ASN A 46 -4.40 10.68 -0.28
N VAL A 47 -3.09 10.83 -0.05
CA VAL A 47 -2.05 10.46 -1.02
C VAL A 47 -1.44 9.12 -0.62
N TYR A 48 -1.40 8.20 -1.58
CA TYR A 48 -0.92 6.84 -1.38
C TYR A 48 0.18 6.51 -2.40
N PRO A 49 1.46 6.62 -2.03
CA PRO A 49 2.53 6.34 -2.97
C PRO A 49 2.57 4.86 -3.38
N ALA A 50 2.71 4.63 -4.68
CA ALA A 50 2.97 3.34 -5.29
C ALA A 50 4.10 3.49 -6.32
N VAL A 51 4.89 2.44 -6.52
CA VAL A 51 5.99 2.47 -7.49
C VAL A 51 5.47 1.94 -8.82
N ALA A 52 5.83 2.59 -9.92
CA ALA A 52 5.40 2.23 -11.26
C ALA A 52 6.60 1.92 -12.14
N ASN A 53 6.44 0.95 -13.05
CA ASN A 53 7.35 0.68 -14.15
C ASN A 53 8.81 0.46 -13.71
N LEU A 54 8.99 -0.38 -12.68
CA LEU A 54 10.31 -0.75 -12.20
C LEU A 54 11.05 -1.63 -13.21
N GLU A 55 12.27 -1.25 -13.57
CA GLU A 55 13.21 -2.16 -14.22
C GLU A 55 13.61 -3.31 -13.27
N PRO A 56 13.87 -4.54 -13.77
CA PRO A 56 14.12 -5.71 -12.92
C PRO A 56 15.24 -5.50 -11.88
N ALA A 57 16.34 -4.87 -12.26
CA ALA A 57 17.45 -4.60 -11.35
C ALA A 57 17.05 -3.65 -10.21
N VAL A 58 16.19 -2.66 -10.48
CA VAL A 58 15.68 -1.74 -9.46
C VAL A 58 14.63 -2.43 -8.59
N ALA A 59 13.79 -3.28 -9.18
CA ALA A 59 12.81 -4.07 -8.44
C ALA A 59 13.48 -5.02 -7.43
N GLU A 60 14.56 -5.70 -7.83
CA GLU A 60 15.35 -6.56 -6.94
C GLU A 60 15.96 -5.78 -5.76
N GLU A 61 16.56 -4.62 -6.04
CA GLU A 61 17.15 -3.77 -4.99
C GLU A 61 16.09 -3.25 -4.02
N LEU A 62 14.92 -2.84 -4.55
CA LEU A 62 13.79 -2.39 -3.73
C LEU A 62 13.23 -3.53 -2.89
N ASP A 63 13.02 -4.72 -3.47
CA ASP A 63 12.53 -5.90 -2.76
C ASP A 63 13.47 -6.28 -1.61
N PHE A 64 14.77 -6.38 -1.89
CA PHE A 64 15.78 -6.67 -0.87
C PHE A 64 15.72 -5.66 0.29
N PHE A 65 15.68 -4.36 -0.04
CA PHE A 65 15.62 -3.30 0.96
C PHE A 65 14.34 -3.33 1.80
N VAL A 66 13.19 -3.54 1.17
CA VAL A 66 11.87 -3.51 1.81
C VAL A 66 11.65 -4.77 2.66
N ARG A 67 12.06 -5.95 2.18
CA ARG A 67 12.02 -7.21 2.95
C ARG A 67 12.85 -7.16 4.22
N ALA A 68 14.06 -6.61 4.15
CA ALA A 68 14.95 -6.47 5.31
C ALA A 68 14.32 -5.68 6.48
N ARG A 69 13.21 -4.95 6.22
CA ARG A 69 12.48 -4.14 7.19
C ARG A 69 11.14 -4.75 7.61
N GLY A 70 10.77 -5.94 7.11
CA GLY A 70 9.44 -6.53 7.33
C GLY A 70 8.34 -5.61 6.80
N ASP A 71 8.57 -5.03 5.63
CA ASP A 71 7.70 -4.04 5.03
C ASP A 71 7.26 -4.47 3.62
N ALA A 72 6.28 -3.76 3.07
CA ALA A 72 5.83 -3.95 1.70
C ALA A 72 5.32 -2.63 1.11
N ILE A 73 5.36 -2.54 -0.22
CA ILE A 73 4.83 -1.42 -0.98
C ILE A 73 4.15 -1.91 -2.25
N TRP A 74 3.15 -1.16 -2.70
CA TRP A 74 2.55 -1.37 -4.02
C TRP A 74 3.54 -1.06 -5.14
N SER A 75 3.61 -1.98 -6.10
CA SER A 75 4.25 -1.80 -7.39
C SER A 75 3.23 -2.06 -8.50
N CYS A 76 3.39 -1.43 -9.65
CA CYS A 76 2.48 -1.58 -10.79
C CYS A 76 3.14 -1.32 -12.14
N GLU A 77 2.48 -1.74 -13.21
CA GLU A 77 2.73 -1.28 -14.56
C GLU A 77 1.66 -0.25 -14.95
N LEU A 78 2.11 0.88 -15.51
CA LEU A 78 1.22 1.90 -16.03
C LEU A 78 1.12 1.82 -17.55
N GLY A 79 -0.10 1.92 -18.04
CA GLY A 79 -0.43 2.10 -19.44
C GLY A 79 -0.61 3.57 -19.83
N PRO A 80 -1.14 3.82 -21.04
CA PRO A 80 -1.46 5.17 -21.49
C PRO A 80 -2.42 5.88 -20.52
N GLY A 81 -2.10 7.12 -20.15
CA GLY A 81 -2.92 7.95 -19.27
C GLY A 81 -2.89 7.52 -17.80
N ASP A 82 -1.79 6.95 -17.33
CA ASP A 82 -1.55 6.50 -15.95
C ASP A 82 -2.55 5.43 -15.46
N ALA A 83 -3.13 4.67 -16.41
CA ALA A 83 -3.99 3.54 -16.08
C ALA A 83 -3.14 2.37 -15.58
N VAL A 84 -3.47 1.84 -14.39
CA VAL A 84 -2.82 0.64 -13.84
C VAL A 84 -3.22 -0.58 -14.67
N ILE A 85 -2.26 -1.22 -15.33
CA ILE A 85 -2.48 -2.45 -16.13
C ILE A 85 -2.32 -3.69 -15.25
N SER A 86 -1.35 -3.67 -14.34
CA SER A 86 -1.05 -4.75 -13.42
C SER A 86 -0.50 -4.17 -12.10
N ALA A 87 -0.73 -4.85 -10.98
CA ALA A 87 -0.20 -4.43 -9.69
C ALA A 87 0.16 -5.62 -8.80
N TRP A 88 1.19 -5.46 -7.98
CA TRP A 88 1.69 -6.47 -7.05
C TRP A 88 2.34 -5.80 -5.84
N LEU A 89 2.64 -6.59 -4.80
CA LEU A 89 3.43 -6.13 -3.66
C LEU A 89 4.91 -6.44 -3.87
N VAL A 90 5.76 -5.45 -3.63
CA VAL A 90 7.20 -5.62 -3.45
C VAL A 90 7.49 -5.65 -1.95
N GLY A 91 8.32 -6.57 -1.49
CA GLY A 91 8.59 -6.79 -0.07
C GLY A 91 7.88 -8.02 0.52
N GLU A 92 7.71 -8.00 1.84
CA GLU A 92 7.11 -9.10 2.59
C GLU A 92 6.28 -8.62 3.77
N LEU A 93 5.09 -9.20 3.90
CA LEU A 93 4.22 -9.03 5.06
C LEU A 93 4.39 -10.24 5.97
N ASP A 94 4.39 -10.01 7.29
CA ASP A 94 4.30 -11.11 8.24
C ASP A 94 3.03 -11.94 7.99
N PRO A 95 2.96 -13.22 8.42
CA PRO A 95 1.83 -14.09 8.10
C PRO A 95 0.45 -13.55 8.52
N ALA A 96 0.39 -12.78 9.61
CA ALA A 96 -0.85 -12.19 10.08
C ALA A 96 -1.26 -10.98 9.22
N GLN A 97 -0.31 -10.14 8.83
CA GLN A 97 -0.54 -9.05 7.88
C GLN A 97 -0.90 -9.56 6.49
N ARG A 98 -0.20 -10.59 5.99
CA ARG A 98 -0.46 -11.20 4.69
C ARG A 98 -1.88 -11.76 4.59
N SER A 99 -2.27 -12.61 5.54
CA SER A 99 -3.64 -13.16 5.57
C SER A 99 -4.72 -12.08 5.68
N THR A 100 -4.46 -10.99 6.42
CA THR A 100 -5.38 -9.85 6.51
C THR A 100 -5.48 -9.09 5.20
N PHE A 101 -4.34 -8.87 4.52
CA PHE A 101 -4.28 -8.20 3.24
C PHE A 101 -5.02 -9.00 2.16
N ASP A 102 -4.76 -10.30 2.08
CA ASP A 102 -5.40 -11.19 1.11
C ASP A 102 -6.94 -11.21 1.32
N ALA A 103 -7.40 -11.26 2.57
CA ALA A 103 -8.82 -11.19 2.90
C ALA A 103 -9.47 -9.84 2.51
N ALA A 104 -8.74 -8.74 2.66
CA ALA A 104 -9.21 -7.41 2.24
C ALA A 104 -9.24 -7.28 0.71
N LEU A 105 -8.24 -7.86 0.03
CA LEU A 105 -8.18 -7.92 -1.43
C LEU A 105 -9.36 -8.69 -2.01
N GLU A 106 -9.67 -9.85 -1.46
CA GLU A 106 -10.79 -10.68 -1.88
C GLU A 106 -12.15 -10.01 -1.63
N ALA A 107 -12.29 -9.27 -0.52
CA ALA A 107 -13.54 -8.60 -0.16
C ALA A 107 -13.76 -7.26 -0.90
N GLY A 108 -12.70 -6.62 -1.40
CA GLY A 108 -12.74 -5.28 -2.00
C GLY A 108 -12.95 -4.17 -0.97
N VAL A 109 -14.09 -4.14 -0.28
CA VAL A 109 -14.36 -3.22 0.84
C VAL A 109 -14.79 -4.03 2.05
N ILE A 110 -14.13 -3.83 3.19
CA ILE A 110 -14.37 -4.62 4.39
C ILE A 110 -14.18 -3.83 5.68
N THR A 111 -14.92 -4.20 6.72
CA THR A 111 -14.74 -3.70 8.09
C THR A 111 -14.19 -4.79 9.02
N ALA A 112 -13.61 -4.39 10.14
CA ALA A 112 -13.08 -5.35 11.11
C ALA A 112 -14.13 -6.31 11.71
N PRO A 113 -15.37 -5.86 12.03
CA PRO A 113 -16.44 -6.77 12.45
C PRO A 113 -16.84 -7.79 11.36
N GLU A 114 -16.85 -7.38 10.09
CA GLU A 114 -17.16 -8.30 8.97
C GLU A 114 -16.06 -9.36 8.81
N LEU A 115 -14.77 -9.00 8.89
CA LEU A 115 -13.69 -9.99 8.92
C LEU A 115 -13.82 -10.94 10.12
N ALA A 116 -14.12 -10.42 11.30
CA ALA A 116 -14.30 -11.24 12.49
C ALA A 116 -15.44 -12.26 12.34
N ALA A 117 -16.53 -11.87 11.68
CA ALA A 117 -17.65 -12.75 11.38
C ALA A 117 -17.29 -13.78 10.29
N ARG A 118 -16.60 -13.34 9.22
CA ARG A 118 -16.20 -14.19 8.09
C ARG A 118 -15.18 -15.25 8.49
N PHE A 119 -14.27 -14.93 9.41
CA PHE A 119 -13.20 -15.80 9.89
C PHE A 119 -13.34 -16.12 11.39
N ALA A 120 -14.58 -16.42 11.82
CA ALA A 120 -14.90 -16.71 13.21
C ALA A 120 -14.13 -17.92 13.78
N ASP A 121 -13.77 -18.86 12.90
CA ASP A 121 -12.96 -20.05 13.21
C ASP A 121 -11.54 -19.70 13.66
N GLN A 122 -10.98 -18.58 13.20
CA GLN A 122 -9.65 -18.10 13.61
C GLN A 122 -9.63 -17.51 15.03
N ARG A 123 -10.81 -17.30 15.65
CA ARG A 123 -10.96 -16.71 17.00
C ARG A 123 -10.27 -15.34 17.15
N ILE A 124 -10.16 -14.59 16.06
CA ILE A 124 -9.60 -13.24 16.05
C ILE A 124 -10.76 -12.25 16.23
N GLY A 125 -10.75 -11.51 17.35
CA GLY A 125 -11.79 -10.52 17.64
C GLY A 125 -11.73 -9.28 16.73
N PRO A 126 -12.83 -8.50 16.63
CA PRO A 126 -12.89 -7.29 15.80
C PRO A 126 -11.77 -6.28 16.09
N THR A 127 -11.36 -6.11 17.34
CA THR A 127 -10.28 -5.20 17.72
C THR A 127 -8.93 -5.62 17.11
N ALA A 128 -8.62 -6.92 17.11
CA ALA A 128 -7.39 -7.43 16.55
C ALA A 128 -7.37 -7.28 15.02
N TRP A 129 -8.48 -7.58 14.35
CA TRP A 129 -8.64 -7.31 12.91
C TRP A 129 -8.47 -5.83 12.58
N ASN A 130 -9.08 -4.92 13.35
CA ASN A 130 -8.95 -3.49 13.14
C ASN A 130 -7.50 -3.01 13.26
N ASN A 131 -6.74 -3.56 14.22
CA ASN A 131 -5.32 -3.22 14.39
C ASN A 131 -4.49 -3.70 13.18
N ARG A 132 -4.74 -4.91 12.68
CA ARG A 132 -4.05 -5.43 11.48
C ARG A 132 -4.39 -4.61 10.23
N LEU A 133 -5.66 -4.30 10.01
CA LEU A 133 -6.10 -3.45 8.88
C LEU A 133 -5.51 -2.03 8.98
N SER A 134 -5.49 -1.45 10.17
CA SER A 134 -4.90 -0.11 10.40
C SER A 134 -3.39 -0.11 10.17
N ALA A 135 -2.68 -1.19 10.51
CA ALA A 135 -1.25 -1.34 10.23
C ALA A 135 -0.98 -1.39 8.72
N LEU A 136 -1.77 -2.16 7.96
CA LEU A 136 -1.70 -2.19 6.49
C LEU A 136 -2.04 -0.83 5.86
N ALA A 137 -3.03 -0.11 6.41
CA ALA A 137 -3.40 1.22 5.94
C ALA A 137 -2.31 2.29 6.24
N THR A 138 -1.58 2.11 7.34
CA THR A 138 -0.42 2.96 7.68
C THR A 138 0.71 2.77 6.67
N LYS A 139 0.94 1.53 6.20
CA LYS A 139 1.87 1.21 5.11
C LYS A 139 1.39 1.71 3.74
N GLY A 140 0.17 2.24 3.64
CA GLY A 140 -0.43 2.67 2.37
C GLY A 140 -0.94 1.52 1.50
N LEU A 141 -1.01 0.29 2.02
CA LEU A 141 -1.48 -0.87 1.26
C LEU A 141 -3.00 -0.91 1.15
N LEU A 142 -3.68 -0.43 2.20
CA LEU A 142 -5.13 -0.29 2.26
C LEU A 142 -5.52 1.18 2.41
N VAL A 143 -6.65 1.54 1.81
CA VAL A 143 -7.32 2.83 2.01
C VAL A 143 -8.29 2.70 3.18
N GLU A 144 -8.04 3.43 4.26
CA GLU A 144 -8.95 3.54 5.40
C GLU A 144 -9.97 4.67 5.16
N ARG A 145 -11.26 4.36 5.31
CA ARG A 145 -12.35 5.34 5.29
C ARG A 145 -13.14 5.24 6.59
N LYS A 146 -13.51 6.40 7.16
CA LYS A 146 -14.41 6.45 8.32
C LYS A 146 -15.85 6.48 7.82
N GLN A 147 -16.65 5.50 8.23
CA GLN A 147 -18.09 5.44 7.98
C GLN A 147 -18.83 5.46 9.33
N GLY A 148 -19.21 6.66 9.77
CA GLY A 148 -19.80 6.86 11.09
C GLY A 148 -18.83 6.47 12.22
N LYS A 149 -19.19 5.46 13.02
CA LYS A 149 -18.38 4.96 14.15
C LYS A 149 -17.41 3.83 13.76
N THR A 150 -17.51 3.32 12.53
CA THR A 150 -16.73 2.17 12.06
C THR A 150 -15.77 2.61 10.96
N LYS A 151 -14.62 1.92 10.84
CA LYS A 151 -13.70 2.07 9.72
C LYS A 151 -13.97 0.99 8.68
N SER A 152 -14.00 1.36 7.41
CA SER A 152 -13.90 0.44 6.28
C SER A 152 -12.52 0.57 5.64
N PHE A 153 -12.08 -0.54 5.05
CA PHE A 153 -10.77 -0.68 4.42
C PHE A 153 -10.96 -1.30 3.05
N SER A 154 -10.22 -0.79 2.06
CA SER A 154 -10.15 -1.39 0.73
C SER A 154 -8.70 -1.45 0.26
N PRO A 155 -8.33 -2.36 -0.65
CA PRO A 155 -7.06 -2.26 -1.37
C PRO A 155 -6.90 -0.88 -2.01
N LEU A 156 -5.65 -0.42 -2.12
CA LEU A 156 -5.34 0.77 -2.91
C LEU A 156 -5.43 0.48 -4.41
N LEU A 157 -4.80 -0.61 -4.84
CA LEU A 157 -4.76 -1.10 -6.21
C LEU A 157 -5.42 -2.49 -6.27
N GLU A 158 -5.95 -2.84 -7.43
CA GLU A 158 -6.40 -4.19 -7.73
C GLU A 158 -5.23 -5.01 -8.30
N ILE A 159 -5.07 -6.25 -7.84
CA ILE A 159 -4.07 -7.18 -8.39
C ILE A 159 -4.69 -7.83 -9.63
N ALA A 160 -3.93 -7.84 -10.73
CA ALA A 160 -4.30 -8.51 -11.98
C ALA A 160 -4.15 -10.03 -11.90
#